data_AF-R9L2S5-F1
#
_entry.id   AF-R9L2S5-F1
#
_cell.length_a   1.000
_cell.length_b   1.000
_cell.length_c   1.000
_cell.angle_alpha   90.00
_cell.angle_beta   90.00
_cell.angle_gamma   90.00
#
_symmetry.space_group_name_H-M   'P 1'
#
loop_
_entity.id
_entity.type
_entity.pdbx_description
1 polymer ?
#
loop_
_entity_poly.entity_id
_entity_poly.type
_entity_poly.pdbx_seq_one_letter_code
_entity_poly.pdbx_strand_id
1 'polypeptide(L)'
;MRKPNNIWMIKISILAAIAAVCLFGCGRKSTNTNLEQGMELVAQYDFQGALACFDLARLNKEDLQLTSRGEGLAYMGLGDYASAQSAFLESIQNAGNTVTALEYDTNYYLAAAYMKQGKYDDAENVYSAIIALKRKELDAYYLRACVMLKKNNYEAAVSDFEKAFSLAPDNLELVTDAYVEMQAAGFGEEGKTYLSDFMEQKGKKLSDGEKGMIYYYLEDYQNARTYLDGFLNGNDSGKSLLLGQTYEMLGDMNYATTVYQTYLSGNEPDAAIYNNLGMCLVKQEKYSEALEALEAGIAVGESAYSQELKYNRIIVNEYLGNFSQAKKLMEEYLQIYPDDAKAKREYEFLQTR
;
A
#
# COMPACT_ATOMS: atom_id res chain seq x y z
N MET A 1 -14.56 2.08 -7.70
CA MET A 1 -13.95 2.66 -6.47
C MET A 1 -13.56 1.59 -5.41
N ARG A 2 -12.61 0.72 -5.75
CA ARG A 2 -11.77 -0.01 -4.77
C ARG A 2 -10.34 0.19 -5.24
N LYS A 3 -9.53 0.93 -4.47
CA LYS A 3 -8.11 1.18 -4.77
C LYS A 3 -7.32 -0.12 -4.52
N PRO A 4 -6.25 -0.39 -5.28
CA PRO A 4 -5.36 -1.52 -5.02
C PRO A 4 -4.76 -1.40 -3.61
N ASN A 5 -4.82 -2.51 -2.87
CA ASN A 5 -4.27 -2.67 -1.52
C ASN A 5 -2.74 -2.57 -1.56
N ASN A 6 -2.24 -1.34 -1.43
CA ASN A 6 -0.88 -1.10 -0.95
C ASN A 6 -0.90 -1.29 0.58
N ILE A 7 -0.27 -2.36 1.04
CA ILE A 7 -0.14 -2.82 2.45
C ILE A 7 0.52 -1.77 3.38
N TRP A 8 0.90 -0.60 2.87
CA TRP A 8 1.49 0.50 3.66
C TRP A 8 0.60 1.73 3.86
N MET A 9 -0.60 1.79 3.28
CA MET A 9 -1.53 2.87 3.62
C MET A 9 -2.39 2.44 4.79
N ILE A 10 -2.00 2.87 5.98
CA ILE A 10 -2.92 3.00 7.12
C ILE A 10 -4.19 3.66 6.56
N LYS A 11 -5.33 2.94 6.54
CA LYS A 11 -6.65 3.51 6.22
C LYS A 11 -7.10 4.42 7.39
N ILE A 12 -6.35 5.49 7.68
CA ILE A 12 -6.89 6.61 8.44
C ILE A 12 -7.89 7.28 7.50
N SER A 13 -9.16 7.00 7.77
CA SER A 13 -10.27 7.61 7.08
C SER A 13 -10.25 9.11 7.37
N ILE A 14 -9.94 9.94 6.37
CA ILE A 14 -10.09 11.40 6.46
C ILE A 14 -11.59 11.69 6.51
N LEU A 15 -12.18 11.63 7.70
CA LEU A 15 -13.54 12.12 7.93
C LEU A 15 -13.48 13.65 8.04
N ALA A 16 -13.61 14.31 6.89
CA ALA A 16 -13.82 15.75 6.82
C ALA A 16 -15.21 16.10 7.36
N ALA A 17 -15.29 16.49 8.63
CA ALA A 17 -16.49 17.10 9.19
C ALA A 17 -16.50 18.60 8.86
N ILE A 18 -17.15 18.97 7.75
CA ILE A 18 -17.40 20.36 7.38
C ILE A 18 -18.52 20.90 8.28
N ALA A 19 -18.20 21.75 9.24
CA ALA A 19 -19.18 22.53 9.97
C ALA A 19 -19.26 23.94 9.39
N ALA A 20 -20.19 24.15 8.45
CA ALA A 20 -20.54 25.47 7.95
C ALA A 20 -21.38 26.23 9.00
N VAL A 21 -20.83 27.31 9.56
CA VAL A 21 -21.64 28.36 10.19
C VAL A 21 -21.08 29.72 9.80
N CYS A 22 -21.70 30.32 8.78
CA CYS A 22 -21.64 31.76 8.56
C CYS A 22 -22.45 32.46 9.66
N LEU A 23 -21.88 33.47 10.32
CA LEU A 23 -22.58 34.72 10.68
C LEU A 23 -21.55 35.79 11.11
N PHE A 24 -21.85 37.02 10.69
CA PHE A 24 -21.02 38.23 10.69
C PHE A 24 -20.50 38.66 12.07
N GLY A 25 -19.26 39.16 12.09
CA GLY A 25 -18.73 39.94 13.20
C GLY A 25 -17.35 40.54 12.87
N CYS A 26 -17.26 41.86 12.85
CA CYS A 26 -16.02 42.61 12.65
C CYS A 26 -15.02 42.36 13.79
N GLY A 27 -14.16 41.38 13.56
CA GLY A 27 -12.88 41.14 14.19
C GLY A 27 -12.13 40.26 13.18
N ARG A 28 -10.86 40.54 12.91
CA ARG A 28 -10.05 39.79 11.93
C ARG A 28 -9.88 38.35 12.43
N LYS A 29 -10.90 37.49 12.23
CA LYS A 29 -10.76 36.04 12.36
C LYS A 29 -9.87 35.62 11.20
N SER A 30 -8.72 35.04 11.51
CA SER A 30 -7.92 34.33 10.52
C SER A 30 -8.83 33.28 9.88
N THR A 31 -9.18 33.48 8.61
CA THR A 31 -9.90 32.48 7.83
C THR A 31 -8.87 31.46 7.41
N ASN A 32 -9.07 30.19 7.73
CA ASN A 32 -8.16 29.07 7.39
C ASN A 32 -8.22 28.71 5.89
N THR A 33 -8.28 29.74 5.02
CA THR A 33 -8.55 29.57 3.60
C THR A 33 -7.40 28.86 2.90
N ASN A 34 -6.15 29.20 3.20
CA ASN A 34 -5.01 28.56 2.55
C ASN A 34 -4.79 27.14 3.10
N LEU A 35 -5.03 26.93 4.40
CA LEU A 35 -5.03 25.62 5.02
C LEU A 35 -6.07 24.69 4.37
N GLU A 36 -7.31 25.13 4.22
CA GLU A 36 -8.39 24.34 3.61
C GLU A 36 -8.04 23.95 2.16
N GLN A 37 -7.53 24.91 1.38
CA GLN A 37 -7.06 24.64 0.01
C GLN A 37 -5.89 23.65 -0.02
N GLY A 38 -4.90 23.82 0.87
CA GLY A 38 -3.78 22.90 0.97
C GLY A 38 -4.22 21.48 1.30
N MET A 39 -5.17 21.31 2.22
CA MET A 39 -5.72 20.00 2.56
C MET A 39 -6.54 19.37 1.42
N GLU A 40 -7.25 20.19 0.63
CA GLU A 40 -7.93 19.71 -0.58
C GLU A 40 -6.93 19.21 -1.63
N LEU A 41 -5.82 19.92 -1.83
CA LEU A 41 -4.74 19.51 -2.74
C LEU A 41 -4.04 18.23 -2.26
N VAL A 42 -3.83 18.05 -0.94
CA VAL A 42 -3.37 16.77 -0.37
C VAL A 42 -4.33 15.64 -0.74
N ALA A 43 -5.65 15.85 -0.64
CA ALA A 43 -6.64 14.84 -1.01
C ALA A 43 -6.65 14.54 -2.52
N GLN A 44 -6.23 15.49 -3.35
CA GLN A 44 -6.04 15.35 -4.79
C GLN A 44 -4.65 14.83 -5.18
N TYR A 45 -3.79 14.53 -4.21
CA TYR A 45 -2.40 14.11 -4.41
C TYR A 45 -1.50 15.17 -5.07
N ASP A 46 -1.93 16.43 -5.13
CA ASP A 46 -1.09 17.56 -5.54
C ASP A 46 -0.31 18.08 -4.34
N PHE A 47 0.76 17.36 -3.99
CA PHE A 47 1.53 17.65 -2.78
C PHE A 47 2.37 18.92 -2.90
N GLN A 48 2.91 19.23 -4.09
CA GLN A 48 3.64 20.48 -4.31
C GLN A 48 2.71 21.70 -4.24
N GLY A 49 1.52 21.61 -4.86
CA GLY A 49 0.50 22.66 -4.74
C GLY A 49 0.06 22.83 -3.29
N ALA A 50 -0.14 21.74 -2.56
CA ALA A 50 -0.49 21.77 -1.14
C ALA A 50 0.57 22.51 -0.30
N LEU A 51 1.86 22.23 -0.51
CA LEU A 51 2.94 22.91 0.22
C LEU A 51 2.95 24.42 -0.04
N ALA A 52 2.70 24.87 -1.27
CA ALA A 52 2.58 26.30 -1.57
C ALA A 52 1.40 26.96 -0.83
N CYS A 53 0.28 26.24 -0.69
CA CYS A 53 -0.85 26.69 0.14
C CYS A 53 -0.48 26.75 1.63
N PHE A 54 0.26 25.77 2.16
CA PHE A 54 0.68 25.76 3.55
C PHE A 54 1.70 26.86 3.88
N ASP A 55 2.61 27.20 2.96
CA ASP A 55 3.50 28.37 3.08
C ASP A 55 2.70 29.67 3.26
N LEU A 56 1.62 29.83 2.48
CA LEU A 56 0.70 30.96 2.60
C LEU A 56 -0.10 30.92 3.90
N ALA A 57 -0.57 29.74 4.33
CA ALA A 57 -1.29 29.57 5.59
C ALA A 57 -0.42 30.00 6.79
N ARG A 58 0.87 29.62 6.78
CA ARG A 58 1.86 30.00 7.78
C ARG A 58 2.13 31.51 7.77
N LEU A 59 2.30 32.11 6.59
CA LEU A 59 2.48 33.57 6.44
C LEU A 59 1.28 34.35 7.01
N ASN A 60 0.07 33.83 6.78
CA ASN A 60 -1.18 34.42 7.26
C ASN A 60 -1.51 34.09 8.72
N LYS A 61 -0.68 33.29 9.40
CA LYS A 61 -0.90 32.82 10.78
C LYS A 61 -2.28 32.16 10.92
N GLU A 62 -2.61 31.30 9.96
CA GLU A 62 -3.70 30.33 10.08
C GLU A 62 -3.35 29.29 11.17
N ASP A 63 -4.20 28.28 11.35
CA ASP A 63 -4.00 27.24 12.36
C ASP A 63 -2.67 26.49 12.15
N LEU A 64 -1.62 26.92 12.86
CA LEU A 64 -0.26 26.41 12.69
C LEU A 64 -0.14 24.93 13.01
N GLN A 65 -0.95 24.41 13.94
CA GLN A 65 -0.95 22.99 14.27
C GLN A 65 -1.44 22.18 13.07
N LEU A 66 -2.56 22.57 12.47
CA LEU A 66 -3.12 21.90 11.29
C LEU A 66 -2.28 22.14 10.03
N THR A 67 -1.70 23.33 9.88
CA THR A 67 -0.79 23.65 8.77
C THR A 67 0.44 22.75 8.81
N SER A 68 1.15 22.66 9.94
CA SER A 68 2.32 21.78 10.07
C SER A 68 1.95 20.30 9.89
N ARG A 69 0.76 19.87 10.33
CA ARG A 69 0.28 18.50 10.05
C ARG A 69 0.07 18.28 8.55
N GLY A 70 -0.56 19.24 7.87
CA GLY A 70 -0.80 19.21 6.43
C GLY A 70 0.50 19.15 5.62
N GLU A 71 1.50 19.97 5.98
CA GLU A 71 2.84 19.93 5.41
C GLU A 71 3.46 18.54 5.58
N GLY A 72 3.36 17.96 6.79
CA GLY A 72 3.83 16.60 7.06
C GLY A 72 3.19 15.56 6.15
N LEU A 73 1.87 15.64 5.92
CA LEU A 73 1.16 14.75 5.00
C LEU A 73 1.60 14.93 3.54
N ALA A 74 1.81 16.18 3.11
CA ALA A 74 2.31 16.47 1.77
C ALA A 74 3.73 15.91 1.57
N TYR A 75 4.62 16.11 2.55
CA TYR A 75 5.97 15.54 2.52
C TYR A 75 5.98 14.01 2.55
N MET A 76 5.07 13.37 3.31
CA MET A 76 4.88 11.91 3.24
C MET A 76 4.50 11.47 1.81
N GLY A 77 3.61 12.22 1.16
CA GLY A 77 3.20 11.98 -0.23
C GLY A 77 4.34 12.12 -1.25
N LEU A 78 5.29 13.02 -0.98
CA LEU A 78 6.50 13.22 -1.78
C LEU A 78 7.64 12.23 -1.48
N GLY A 79 7.50 11.40 -0.45
CA GLY A 79 8.57 10.53 0.04
C GLY A 79 9.69 11.27 0.79
N ASP A 80 9.54 12.57 1.07
CA ASP A 80 10.47 13.32 1.91
C ASP A 80 10.13 13.12 3.39
N TYR A 81 10.47 11.92 3.89
CA TYR A 81 10.12 11.51 5.24
C TYR A 81 10.83 12.32 6.34
N ALA A 82 11.97 12.95 6.04
CA ALA A 82 12.70 13.78 6.99
C ALA A 82 12.00 15.13 7.21
N SER A 83 11.54 15.76 6.14
CA SER A 83 10.70 16.97 6.22
C SER A 83 9.35 16.64 6.86
N ALA A 84 8.75 15.49 6.52
CA ALA A 84 7.51 15.03 7.14
C ALA A 84 7.64 14.89 8.66
N GLN A 85 8.70 14.23 9.13
CA GLN A 85 9.00 14.10 10.56
C GLN A 85 9.07 15.47 11.24
N SER A 86 9.79 16.42 10.64
CA SER A 86 9.97 17.76 11.20
C SER A 86 8.64 18.50 11.32
N ALA A 87 7.80 18.43 10.28
CA ALA A 87 6.49 19.06 10.26
C ALA A 87 5.51 18.42 11.25
N PHE A 88 5.51 17.10 11.41
CA PHE A 88 4.68 16.44 12.43
C PHE A 88 5.11 16.79 13.86
N LEU A 89 6.42 16.86 14.13
CA LEU A 89 6.93 17.31 15.43
C LEU A 89 6.54 18.76 15.72
N GLU A 90 6.60 19.64 14.71
CA GLU A 90 6.14 21.03 14.85
C GLU A 90 4.63 21.10 15.11
N SER A 91 3.82 20.28 14.42
CA SER A 91 2.38 20.17 14.69
C SER A 91 2.12 19.77 16.14
N ILE A 92 2.84 18.76 16.66
CA ILE A 92 2.73 18.33 18.05
C ILE A 92 3.21 19.43 19.01
N GLN A 93 4.23 20.21 18.66
CA GLN A 93 4.71 21.33 19.48
C GLN A 93 3.70 22.48 19.54
N ASN A 94 2.98 22.73 18.45
CA ASN A 94 1.92 23.72 18.36
C ASN A 94 0.61 23.25 19.03
N ALA A 95 0.54 21.98 19.44
CA ALA A 95 -0.55 21.47 20.26
C ALA A 95 -0.58 22.16 21.63
N GLY A 96 -1.78 22.39 22.15
CA GLY A 96 -1.95 22.79 23.55
C GLY A 96 -1.57 21.67 24.53
N ASN A 97 -1.72 21.93 25.84
CA ASN A 97 -1.43 20.95 26.89
C ASN A 97 -2.39 19.74 26.95
N THR A 98 -3.33 19.61 26.00
CA THR A 98 -4.37 18.57 26.00
C THR A 98 -4.13 17.63 24.83
N VAL A 99 -3.99 16.33 25.10
CA VAL A 99 -3.93 15.32 24.05
C VAL A 99 -5.33 15.06 23.50
N THR A 100 -5.56 15.48 22.27
CA THR A 100 -6.80 15.30 21.50
C THR A 100 -6.63 14.21 20.43
N ALA A 101 -7.71 13.92 19.69
CA ALA A 101 -7.67 13.01 18.56
C ALA A 101 -6.62 13.39 17.51
N LEU A 102 -6.35 14.70 17.35
CA LEU A 102 -5.39 15.22 16.39
C LEU A 102 -3.96 14.82 16.75
N GLU A 103 -3.55 14.94 18.02
CA GLU A 103 -2.20 14.54 18.43
C GLU A 103 -2.00 13.04 18.27
N TYR A 104 -3.01 12.22 18.55
CA TYR A 104 -2.92 10.76 18.31
C TYR A 104 -2.66 10.47 16.84
N ASP A 105 -3.47 11.05 15.97
CA ASP A 105 -3.37 10.89 14.52
C ASP A 105 -2.01 11.40 13.98
N THR A 106 -1.55 12.58 14.39
CA THR A 106 -0.23 13.10 14.04
C THR A 106 0.90 12.19 14.53
N ASN A 107 0.78 11.60 15.72
CA ASN A 107 1.79 10.64 16.22
C ASN A 107 1.83 9.35 15.38
N TYR A 108 0.69 8.86 14.87
CA TYR A 108 0.70 7.73 13.92
C TYR A 108 1.47 8.08 12.64
N TYR A 109 1.24 9.27 12.07
CA TYR A 109 1.98 9.71 10.89
C TYR A 109 3.47 9.93 11.18
N LEU A 110 3.82 10.45 12.35
CA LEU A 110 5.19 10.58 12.79
C LEU A 110 5.89 9.21 12.90
N ALA A 111 5.24 8.22 13.52
CA ALA A 111 5.77 6.86 13.62
C ALA A 111 5.93 6.22 12.23
N ALA A 112 4.99 6.46 11.31
CA ALA A 112 5.10 6.02 9.92
C ALA A 112 6.29 6.70 9.20
N ALA A 113 6.51 7.99 9.41
CA ALA A 113 7.67 8.72 8.87
C ALA A 113 8.98 8.15 9.43
N TYR A 114 9.04 7.82 10.71
CA TYR A 114 10.19 7.15 11.33
C TYR A 114 10.45 5.76 10.72
N MET A 115 9.39 4.95 10.56
CA MET A 115 9.46 3.65 9.89
C MET A 115 10.05 3.75 8.48
N LYS A 116 9.57 4.70 7.68
CA LYS A 116 10.05 4.91 6.30
C LYS A 116 11.50 5.41 6.23
N GLN A 117 11.99 6.07 7.28
CA GLN A 117 13.40 6.46 7.42
C GLN A 117 14.30 5.35 7.97
N GLY A 118 13.75 4.19 8.38
CA GLY A 118 14.50 3.16 9.08
C GLY A 118 14.83 3.48 10.54
N LYS A 119 14.22 4.53 11.11
CA LYS A 119 14.37 4.95 12.51
C LYS A 119 13.44 4.13 13.41
N TYR A 120 13.70 2.83 13.52
CA TYR A 120 12.79 1.89 14.16
C TYR A 120 12.64 2.10 15.67
N ASP A 121 13.70 2.53 16.37
CA ASP A 121 13.63 2.83 17.81
C ASP A 121 12.69 4.01 18.09
N ASP A 122 12.74 5.05 17.26
CA ASP A 122 11.85 6.21 17.39
C ASP A 122 10.38 5.81 17.12
N ALA A 123 10.14 5.01 16.09
CA ALA A 123 8.80 4.51 15.78
C ALA A 123 8.23 3.63 16.91
N GLU A 124 9.03 2.73 17.48
CA GLU A 124 8.64 1.92 18.64
C GLU A 124 8.23 2.79 19.83
N ASN A 125 9.02 3.83 20.14
CA ASN A 125 8.74 4.73 21.25
C ASN A 125 7.39 5.44 21.07
N VAL A 126 7.11 5.93 19.86
CA VAL A 126 5.83 6.58 19.55
C VAL A 126 4.66 5.61 19.70
N TYR A 127 4.73 4.41 19.10
CA TYR A 127 3.65 3.42 19.26
C TYR A 127 3.47 2.95 20.70
N SER A 128 4.56 2.81 21.46
CA SER A 128 4.51 2.46 22.88
C SER A 128 3.81 3.54 23.71
N ALA A 129 4.03 4.82 23.39
CA ALA A 129 3.30 5.93 24.01
C ALA A 129 1.80 5.89 23.67
N ILE A 130 1.45 5.61 22.40
CA ILE A 130 0.04 5.44 21.98
C ILE A 130 -0.62 4.30 22.76
N ILE A 131 0.03 3.13 22.85
CA ILE A 131 -0.47 1.96 23.59
C ILE A 131 -0.63 2.26 25.09
N ALA A 132 0.31 2.99 25.69
CA ALA A 132 0.25 3.35 27.10
C ALA A 132 -0.99 4.21 27.42
N LEU A 133 -1.37 5.10 26.49
CA LEU A 133 -2.55 5.95 26.59
C LEU A 133 -3.83 5.19 26.24
N LYS A 134 -3.80 4.35 25.20
CA LYS A 134 -4.93 3.57 24.70
C LYS A 134 -4.59 2.08 24.66
N ARG A 135 -4.80 1.40 25.78
CA ARG A 135 -4.44 -0.03 25.94
C ARG A 135 -5.19 -1.01 25.01
N LYS A 136 -6.25 -0.56 24.33
CA LYS A 136 -7.08 -1.34 23.40
C LYS A 136 -6.96 -0.83 21.95
N GLU A 137 -5.88 -0.14 21.63
CA GLU A 137 -5.62 0.39 20.30
C GLU A 137 -5.00 -0.69 19.41
N LEU A 138 -5.83 -1.34 18.58
CA LEU A 138 -5.43 -2.47 17.74
C LEU A 138 -4.30 -2.10 16.78
N ASP A 139 -4.45 -1.00 16.05
CA ASP A 139 -3.50 -0.57 15.03
C ASP A 139 -2.12 -0.27 15.63
N ALA A 140 -2.06 0.28 16.84
CA ALA A 140 -0.79 0.55 17.50
C ALA A 140 -0.02 -0.73 17.86
N TYR A 141 -0.71 -1.79 18.30
CA TYR A 141 -0.07 -3.09 18.52
C TYR A 141 0.42 -3.69 17.20
N TYR A 142 -0.44 -3.72 16.18
CA TYR A 142 -0.07 -4.25 14.86
C TYR A 142 1.15 -3.50 14.27
N LEU A 143 1.12 -2.17 14.25
CA LEU A 143 2.20 -1.37 13.67
C LEU A 143 3.49 -1.45 14.49
N ARG A 144 3.41 -1.57 15.83
CA ARG A 144 4.60 -1.81 16.65
C ARG A 144 5.17 -3.21 16.42
N ALA A 145 4.34 -4.23 16.19
CA ALA A 145 4.81 -5.54 15.78
C ALA A 145 5.59 -5.49 14.46
N CYS A 146 5.09 -4.73 13.46
CA CYS A 146 5.83 -4.52 12.21
C CYS A 146 7.18 -3.82 12.44
N VAL A 147 7.25 -2.85 13.35
CA VAL A 147 8.52 -2.22 13.77
C VAL A 147 9.46 -3.26 14.39
N MET A 148 8.94 -4.11 15.28
CA MET A 148 9.72 -5.17 15.93
C MET A 148 10.29 -6.17 14.91
N LEU A 149 9.52 -6.55 13.88
CA LEU A 149 10.02 -7.37 12.78
C LEU A 149 11.18 -6.69 12.04
N LYS A 150 11.09 -5.39 11.74
CA LYS A 150 12.21 -4.65 11.11
C LYS A 150 13.45 -4.56 11.99
N LYS A 151 13.27 -4.63 13.31
CA LYS A 151 14.36 -4.73 14.30
C LYS A 151 14.88 -6.16 14.49
N ASN A 152 14.34 -7.15 13.77
CA ASN A 152 14.58 -8.59 13.96
C ASN A 152 14.23 -9.08 15.39
N ASN A 153 13.36 -8.36 16.10
CA ASN A 153 12.87 -8.75 17.42
C ASN A 153 11.55 -9.51 17.28
N TYR A 154 11.65 -10.76 16.83
CA TYR A 154 10.49 -11.58 16.49
C TYR A 154 9.59 -11.87 17.70
N GLU A 155 10.16 -12.13 18.86
CA GLU A 155 9.42 -12.46 20.09
C GLU A 155 8.50 -11.30 20.52
N ALA A 156 9.01 -10.07 20.45
CA ALA A 156 8.21 -8.88 20.74
C ALA A 156 7.13 -8.65 19.66
N ALA A 157 7.44 -8.90 18.39
CA ALA A 157 6.46 -8.79 17.30
C ALA A 157 5.28 -9.75 17.52
N VAL A 158 5.56 -11.01 17.84
CA VAL A 158 4.54 -12.03 18.14
C VAL A 158 3.64 -11.59 19.29
N SER A 159 4.22 -11.12 20.39
CA SER A 159 3.43 -10.66 21.54
C SER A 159 2.46 -9.53 21.17
N ASP A 160 2.87 -8.63 20.29
CA ASP A 160 2.03 -7.52 19.84
C ASP A 160 0.99 -7.95 18.80
N PHE A 161 1.33 -8.85 17.87
CA PHE A 161 0.35 -9.43 16.94
C PHE A 161 -0.73 -10.22 17.68
N GLU A 162 -0.36 -11.08 18.64
CA GLU A 162 -1.32 -11.81 19.47
C GLU A 162 -2.23 -10.85 20.24
N LYS A 163 -1.67 -9.72 20.70
CA LYS A 163 -2.47 -8.70 21.34
C LYS A 163 -3.46 -8.07 20.37
N ALA A 164 -3.05 -7.74 19.14
CA ALA A 164 -3.91 -7.22 18.09
C ALA A 164 -5.02 -8.23 17.70
N PHE A 165 -4.67 -9.50 17.49
CA PHE A 165 -5.61 -10.58 17.19
C PHE A 165 -6.65 -10.76 18.32
N SER A 166 -6.23 -10.64 19.58
CA SER A 166 -7.16 -10.72 20.73
C SER A 166 -8.18 -9.57 20.79
N LEU A 167 -7.85 -8.42 20.20
CA LEU A 167 -8.74 -7.25 20.14
C LEU A 167 -9.76 -7.35 19.00
N ALA A 168 -9.44 -8.08 17.93
CA ALA A 168 -10.34 -8.34 16.80
C ALA A 168 -10.28 -9.81 16.34
N PRO A 169 -10.83 -10.75 17.13
CA PRO A 169 -10.68 -12.19 16.87
C PRO A 169 -11.37 -12.66 15.58
N ASP A 170 -12.28 -11.88 15.00
CA ASP A 170 -12.98 -12.20 13.74
C ASP A 170 -12.37 -11.51 12.50
N ASN A 171 -11.28 -10.77 12.66
CA ASN A 171 -10.68 -10.00 11.57
C ASN A 171 -9.63 -10.83 10.80
N LEU A 172 -10.06 -11.48 9.72
CA LEU A 172 -9.14 -12.22 8.84
C LEU A 172 -8.10 -11.32 8.17
N GLU A 173 -8.49 -10.10 7.77
CA GLU A 173 -7.58 -9.13 7.09
C GLU A 173 -6.36 -8.85 7.98
N LEU A 174 -6.57 -8.63 9.29
CA LEU A 174 -5.49 -8.45 10.26
C LEU A 174 -4.54 -9.64 10.33
N VAL A 175 -5.06 -10.88 10.31
CA VAL A 175 -4.23 -12.10 10.38
C VAL A 175 -3.46 -12.29 9.09
N THR A 176 -4.08 -12.04 7.93
CA THR A 176 -3.39 -12.13 6.63
C THR A 176 -2.35 -11.04 6.45
N ASP A 177 -2.61 -9.81 6.93
CA ASP A 177 -1.66 -8.71 6.87
C ASP A 177 -0.43 -9.00 7.76
N ALA A 178 -0.65 -9.49 8.98
CA ALA A 178 0.43 -9.94 9.85
C ALA A 178 1.24 -11.09 9.25
N TYR A 179 0.58 -12.07 8.62
CA TYR A 179 1.26 -13.14 7.88
C TYR A 179 2.18 -12.58 6.78
N VAL A 180 1.71 -11.62 5.99
CA VAL A 180 2.52 -11.03 4.91
C VAL A 180 3.76 -10.32 5.48
N GLU A 181 3.61 -9.58 6.57
CA GLU A 181 4.74 -8.92 7.24
C GLU A 181 5.72 -9.94 7.84
N MET A 182 5.22 -11.01 8.47
CA MET A 182 6.06 -12.11 8.99
C MET A 182 6.80 -12.85 7.88
N GLN A 183 6.12 -13.18 6.78
CA GLN A 183 6.70 -13.80 5.60
C GLN A 183 7.82 -12.93 5.00
N ALA A 184 7.60 -11.63 4.88
CA ALA A 184 8.60 -10.68 4.39
C ALA A 184 9.82 -10.56 5.35
N ALA A 185 9.62 -10.81 6.64
CA ALA A 185 10.68 -10.85 7.65
C ALA A 185 11.36 -12.22 7.79
N GLY A 186 10.92 -13.25 7.04
CA GLY A 186 11.50 -14.60 7.05
C GLY A 186 10.86 -15.58 8.06
N PHE A 187 9.73 -15.21 8.65
CA PHE A 187 8.97 -16.01 9.64
C PHE A 187 7.63 -16.51 9.08
N GLY A 188 7.66 -16.96 7.82
CA GLY A 188 6.47 -17.38 7.08
C GLY A 188 5.76 -18.59 7.68
N GLU A 189 6.52 -19.59 8.14
CA GLU A 189 5.97 -20.84 8.67
C GLU A 189 5.21 -20.61 9.97
N GLU A 190 5.72 -19.75 10.86
CA GLU A 190 5.00 -19.32 12.05
C GLU A 190 3.80 -18.43 11.71
N GLY A 191 3.88 -17.60 10.67
CA GLY A 191 2.71 -16.87 10.17
C GLY A 191 1.59 -17.81 9.70
N LYS A 192 1.95 -18.94 9.05
CA LYS A 192 0.99 -19.97 8.61
C LYS A 192 0.26 -20.63 9.78
N THR A 193 0.86 -20.70 10.98
CA THR A 193 0.16 -21.26 12.15
C THR A 193 -1.02 -20.39 12.57
N TYR A 194 -0.87 -19.06 12.57
CA TYR A 194 -1.97 -18.15 12.88
C TYR A 194 -3.13 -18.23 11.85
N LEU A 195 -2.79 -18.39 10.57
CA LEU A 195 -3.79 -18.63 9.52
C LEU A 195 -4.54 -19.96 9.72
N SER A 196 -3.82 -21.01 10.07
CA SER A 196 -4.39 -22.34 10.36
C SER A 196 -5.31 -22.30 11.58
N ASP A 197 -4.86 -21.66 12.66
CA ASP A 197 -5.63 -21.50 13.90
C ASP A 197 -6.90 -20.69 13.65
N PHE A 198 -6.82 -19.60 12.88
CA PHE A 198 -7.98 -18.81 12.49
C PHE A 198 -8.99 -19.66 11.70
N MET A 199 -8.49 -20.47 10.75
CA MET A 199 -9.34 -21.39 9.98
C MET A 199 -10.05 -22.41 10.87
N GLU A 200 -9.33 -23.03 11.82
CA GLU A 200 -9.91 -24.00 12.75
C GLU A 200 -10.97 -23.36 13.65
N GLN A 201 -10.66 -22.21 14.24
CA GLN A 201 -11.55 -21.50 15.16
C GLN A 201 -12.85 -21.03 14.49
N LYS A 202 -12.77 -20.53 13.25
CA LYS A 202 -13.96 -20.09 12.51
C LYS A 202 -14.69 -21.25 11.86
N GLY A 203 -13.97 -22.27 11.41
CA GLY A 203 -14.49 -23.48 10.80
C GLY A 203 -15.55 -23.17 9.73
N LYS A 204 -16.78 -23.65 9.95
CA LYS A 204 -17.90 -23.49 9.01
C LYS A 204 -18.39 -22.05 8.81
N LYS A 205 -17.99 -21.10 9.66
CA LYS A 205 -18.39 -19.68 9.54
C LYS A 205 -17.68 -18.95 8.41
N LEU A 206 -16.53 -19.47 7.95
CA LEU A 206 -15.80 -18.88 6.83
C LEU A 206 -16.58 -19.07 5.53
N SER A 207 -16.70 -17.98 4.78
CA SER A 207 -17.10 -18.01 3.38
C SER A 207 -16.07 -18.75 2.53
N ASP A 208 -16.46 -19.19 1.34
CA ASP A 208 -15.54 -19.87 0.44
C ASP A 208 -14.42 -18.93 -0.03
N GLY A 209 -14.70 -17.64 -0.24
CA GLY A 209 -13.67 -16.66 -0.55
C GLY A 209 -12.64 -16.48 0.59
N GLU A 210 -13.04 -16.57 1.85
CA GLU A 210 -12.12 -16.53 3.00
C GLU A 210 -11.29 -17.81 3.10
N LYS A 211 -11.91 -18.98 2.94
CA LYS A 211 -11.19 -20.27 2.92
C LYS A 211 -10.16 -20.29 1.79
N GLY A 212 -10.57 -19.92 0.59
CA GLY A 212 -9.71 -19.88 -0.59
C GLY A 212 -8.51 -18.96 -0.39
N MET A 213 -8.72 -17.83 0.30
CA MET A 213 -7.64 -16.91 0.65
C MET A 213 -6.66 -17.46 1.67
N ILE A 214 -7.16 -18.11 2.72
CA ILE A 214 -6.30 -18.76 3.70
C ILE A 214 -5.51 -19.89 3.04
N TYR A 215 -6.15 -20.76 2.26
CA TYR A 215 -5.46 -21.85 1.55
C TYR A 215 -4.39 -21.33 0.58
N TYR A 216 -4.62 -20.20 -0.09
CA TYR A 216 -3.60 -19.58 -0.92
C TYR A 216 -2.36 -19.20 -0.11
N TYR A 217 -2.54 -18.55 1.04
CA TYR A 217 -1.42 -18.16 1.90
C TYR A 217 -0.76 -19.36 2.62
N LEU A 218 -1.50 -20.44 2.86
CA LEU A 218 -0.95 -21.73 3.30
C LEU A 218 -0.23 -22.50 2.17
N GLU A 219 -0.19 -21.95 0.95
CA GLU A 219 0.40 -22.56 -0.25
C GLU A 219 -0.28 -23.88 -0.68
N ASP A 220 -1.47 -24.16 -0.15
CA ASP A 220 -2.34 -25.23 -0.61
C ASP A 220 -3.19 -24.72 -1.79
N TYR A 221 -2.50 -24.52 -2.92
CA TYR A 221 -3.10 -23.96 -4.12
C TYR A 221 -4.22 -24.84 -4.69
N GLN A 222 -4.19 -26.14 -4.40
CA GLN A 222 -5.22 -27.07 -4.84
C GLN A 222 -6.55 -26.81 -4.13
N ASN A 223 -6.53 -26.63 -2.80
CA ASN A 223 -7.73 -26.24 -2.05
C ASN A 223 -8.09 -24.78 -2.32
N ALA A 224 -7.12 -23.88 -2.46
CA ALA A 224 -7.37 -22.48 -2.82
C ALA A 224 -8.20 -22.39 -4.10
N ARG A 225 -7.81 -23.15 -5.15
CA ARG A 225 -8.55 -23.23 -6.41
C ARG A 225 -9.99 -23.67 -6.19
N THR A 226 -10.20 -24.76 -5.43
CA THR A 226 -11.54 -25.31 -5.16
C THR A 226 -12.47 -24.29 -4.52
N TYR A 227 -11.98 -23.52 -3.54
CA TYR A 227 -12.80 -22.52 -2.85
C TYR A 227 -12.92 -21.19 -3.59
N LEU A 228 -11.98 -20.90 -4.50
CA LEU A 228 -11.99 -19.67 -5.31
C LEU A 228 -12.71 -19.84 -6.66
N ASP A 229 -13.05 -21.06 -7.09
CA ASP A 229 -13.64 -21.33 -8.42
C ASP A 229 -14.90 -20.50 -8.71
N GLY A 230 -15.75 -20.28 -7.70
CA GLY A 230 -16.95 -19.45 -7.82
C GLY A 230 -16.70 -17.97 -8.15
N PHE A 231 -15.45 -17.50 -8.05
CA PHE A 231 -15.05 -16.11 -8.34
C PHE A 231 -14.45 -15.94 -9.75
N LEU A 232 -14.52 -16.98 -10.59
CA LEU A 232 -14.10 -16.91 -11.99
C LEU A 232 -14.86 -15.84 -12.80
N ASN A 233 -16.11 -15.55 -12.43
CA ASN A 233 -16.96 -14.58 -13.11
C ASN A 233 -16.53 -13.10 -12.95
N GLY A 234 -15.51 -12.81 -12.13
CA GLY A 234 -15.00 -11.44 -11.95
C GLY A 234 -15.80 -10.57 -10.97
N ASN A 235 -16.77 -11.14 -10.22
CA ASN A 235 -17.66 -10.36 -9.35
C ASN A 235 -17.00 -9.83 -8.06
N ASP A 236 -15.88 -10.41 -7.63
CA ASP A 236 -15.06 -9.87 -6.53
C ASP A 236 -13.60 -9.76 -6.99
N SER A 237 -13.12 -8.52 -7.10
CA SER A 237 -11.78 -8.24 -7.63
C SER A 237 -10.66 -8.91 -6.87
N GLY A 238 -10.72 -8.89 -5.54
CA GLY A 238 -9.68 -9.49 -4.71
C GLY A 238 -9.65 -11.01 -4.86
N LYS A 239 -10.81 -11.65 -4.88
CA LYS A 239 -10.91 -13.11 -5.02
C LYS A 239 -10.60 -13.59 -6.43
N SER A 240 -11.01 -12.85 -7.46
CA SER A 240 -10.64 -13.16 -8.85
C SER A 240 -9.14 -12.99 -9.08
N LEU A 241 -8.52 -11.93 -8.55
CA LEU A 241 -7.06 -11.79 -8.58
C LEU A 241 -6.37 -12.99 -7.93
N LEU A 242 -6.84 -13.37 -6.75
CA LEU A 242 -6.29 -14.50 -6.01
C LEU A 242 -6.47 -15.84 -6.73
N LEU A 243 -7.60 -16.03 -7.41
CA LEU A 243 -7.85 -17.20 -8.24
C LEU A 243 -6.86 -17.26 -9.41
N GLY A 244 -6.62 -16.13 -10.08
CA GLY A 244 -5.64 -16.03 -11.16
C GLY A 244 -4.23 -16.40 -10.67
N GLN A 245 -3.81 -15.81 -9.54
CA GLN A 245 -2.53 -16.12 -8.91
C GLN A 245 -2.45 -17.60 -8.47
N THR A 246 -3.55 -18.17 -7.99
CA THR A 246 -3.62 -19.60 -7.64
C THR A 246 -3.34 -20.47 -8.87
N TYR A 247 -3.95 -20.16 -10.01
CA TYR A 247 -3.66 -20.88 -11.26
C TYR A 247 -2.22 -20.68 -11.74
N GLU A 248 -1.64 -19.49 -11.55
CA GLU A 248 -0.21 -19.27 -11.84
C GLU A 248 0.69 -20.17 -11.01
N MET A 249 0.42 -20.31 -9.71
CA MET A 249 1.18 -21.16 -8.80
C MET A 249 1.02 -22.65 -9.11
N LEU A 250 -0.13 -23.05 -9.65
CA LEU A 250 -0.36 -24.41 -10.15
C LEU A 250 0.28 -24.68 -11.53
N GLY A 251 0.76 -23.65 -12.23
CA GLY A 251 1.29 -23.76 -13.59
C GLY A 251 0.21 -23.75 -14.69
N ASP A 252 -1.05 -23.56 -14.33
CA ASP A 252 -2.22 -23.60 -15.20
C ASP A 252 -2.44 -22.25 -15.92
N MET A 253 -1.46 -21.82 -16.72
CA MET A 253 -1.41 -20.47 -17.31
C MET A 253 -2.65 -20.12 -18.16
N ASN A 254 -3.25 -21.09 -18.85
CA ASN A 254 -4.48 -20.87 -19.63
C ASN A 254 -5.64 -20.40 -18.73
N TYR A 255 -5.85 -21.08 -17.61
CA TYR A 255 -6.88 -20.71 -16.64
C TYR A 255 -6.59 -19.35 -15.99
N ALA A 256 -5.32 -19.09 -15.63
CA ALA A 256 -4.90 -17.79 -15.11
C ALA A 256 -5.25 -16.65 -16.09
N THR A 257 -4.91 -16.81 -17.38
CA THR A 257 -5.25 -15.80 -18.40
C THR A 257 -6.77 -15.61 -18.55
N THR A 258 -7.56 -16.68 -18.50
CA THR A 258 -9.02 -16.59 -18.56
C THR A 258 -9.60 -15.82 -17.38
N VAL A 259 -9.09 -16.06 -16.17
CA VAL A 259 -9.51 -15.32 -14.97
C VAL A 259 -9.22 -13.83 -15.12
N TYR A 260 -8.01 -13.46 -15.53
CA TYR A 260 -7.63 -12.05 -15.70
C TYR A 260 -8.41 -11.36 -16.82
N GLN A 261 -8.62 -12.01 -17.96
CA GLN A 261 -9.42 -11.47 -19.05
C GLN A 261 -10.90 -11.29 -18.66
N THR A 262 -11.46 -12.26 -17.93
CA THR A 262 -12.85 -12.18 -17.44
C THR A 262 -13.00 -11.03 -16.46
N TYR A 263 -12.04 -10.87 -15.54
CA TYR A 263 -11.99 -9.74 -14.63
C TYR A 263 -11.98 -8.40 -15.38
N LEU A 264 -11.05 -8.23 -16.33
CA LEU A 264 -10.90 -6.98 -17.10
C LEU A 264 -12.09 -6.68 -18.02
N SER A 265 -12.87 -7.70 -18.39
CA SER A 265 -14.07 -7.51 -19.22
C SER A 265 -15.26 -6.94 -18.44
N GLY A 266 -15.29 -7.12 -17.11
CA GLY A 266 -16.40 -6.73 -16.25
C GLY A 266 -16.10 -5.60 -15.26
N ASN A 267 -14.84 -5.18 -15.14
CA ASN A 267 -14.39 -4.26 -14.10
C ASN A 267 -13.59 -3.06 -14.67
N GLU A 268 -13.33 -2.06 -13.82
CA GLU A 268 -12.44 -0.95 -14.16
C GLU A 268 -11.03 -1.48 -14.52
N PRO A 269 -10.34 -0.88 -15.53
CA PRO A 269 -8.96 -1.22 -15.87
C PRO A 269 -8.04 -1.22 -14.64
N ASP A 270 -7.25 -2.29 -14.48
CA ASP A 270 -6.38 -2.47 -13.31
C ASP A 270 -4.95 -2.85 -13.76
N ALA A 271 -4.00 -1.98 -13.43
CA ALA A 271 -2.58 -2.13 -13.76
C ALA A 271 -1.98 -3.45 -13.25
N ALA A 272 -2.37 -3.92 -12.06
CA ALA A 272 -1.89 -5.16 -11.47
C ALA A 272 -2.34 -6.38 -12.29
N ILE A 273 -3.62 -6.37 -12.71
CA ILE A 273 -4.20 -7.48 -13.47
C ILE A 273 -3.60 -7.53 -14.87
N TYR A 274 -3.40 -6.39 -15.52
CA TYR A 274 -2.70 -6.32 -16.80
C TYR A 274 -1.26 -6.82 -16.70
N ASN A 275 -0.54 -6.46 -15.62
CA ASN A 275 0.80 -6.98 -15.38
C ASN A 275 0.80 -8.52 -15.28
N ASN A 276 -0.09 -9.09 -14.46
CA ASN A 276 -0.16 -10.55 -14.25
C ASN A 276 -0.61 -11.28 -15.53
N LEU A 277 -1.57 -10.71 -16.27
CA LEU A 277 -1.98 -11.21 -17.58
C LEU A 277 -0.81 -11.24 -18.57
N GLY A 278 -0.08 -10.12 -18.67
CA GLY A 278 1.11 -10.02 -19.51
C GLY A 278 2.15 -11.08 -19.16
N MET A 279 2.45 -11.27 -17.87
CA MET A 279 3.40 -12.29 -17.42
C MET A 279 2.93 -13.74 -17.67
N CYS A 280 1.63 -14.00 -17.55
CA CYS A 280 1.07 -15.30 -17.94
C CYS A 280 1.23 -15.56 -19.44
N LEU A 281 1.00 -14.53 -20.27
CA LEU A 281 1.16 -14.62 -21.72
C LEU A 281 2.63 -14.80 -22.12
N VAL A 282 3.58 -14.17 -21.41
CA VAL A 282 5.02 -14.44 -21.58
C VAL A 282 5.35 -15.90 -21.31
N LYS A 283 4.83 -16.49 -20.21
CA LYS A 283 5.03 -17.92 -19.90
C LYS A 283 4.39 -18.85 -20.93
N GLN A 284 3.40 -18.38 -21.69
CA GLN A 284 2.79 -19.08 -22.81
C GLN A 284 3.48 -18.80 -24.16
N GLU A 285 4.58 -18.04 -24.17
CA GLU A 285 5.30 -17.58 -25.38
C GLU A 285 4.45 -16.70 -26.32
N LYS A 286 3.34 -16.14 -25.82
CA LYS A 286 2.44 -15.23 -26.56
C LYS A 286 2.90 -13.78 -26.40
N TYR A 287 4.10 -13.49 -26.88
CA TYR A 287 4.76 -12.21 -26.60
C TYR A 287 4.03 -10.99 -27.17
N SER A 288 3.36 -11.11 -28.32
CA SER A 288 2.57 -10.00 -28.89
C SER A 288 1.37 -9.65 -28.01
N GLU A 289 0.60 -10.64 -27.57
CA GLU A 289 -0.53 -10.44 -26.64
C GLU A 289 -0.03 -9.93 -25.28
N ALA A 290 1.12 -10.43 -24.81
CA ALA A 290 1.74 -9.94 -23.58
C ALA A 290 2.08 -8.45 -23.67
N LEU A 291 2.61 -7.99 -24.81
CA LEU A 291 2.95 -6.59 -25.04
C LEU A 291 1.68 -5.72 -24.98
N GLU A 292 0.60 -6.13 -25.65
CA GLU A 292 -0.68 -5.43 -25.62
C GLU A 292 -1.24 -5.31 -24.20
N ALA A 293 -1.20 -6.39 -23.41
CA ALA A 293 -1.64 -6.37 -22.03
C ALA A 293 -0.81 -5.40 -21.16
N LEU A 294 0.52 -5.41 -21.29
CA LEU A 294 1.40 -4.53 -20.53
C LEU A 294 1.21 -3.06 -20.93
N GLU A 295 1.03 -2.77 -22.21
CA GLU A 295 0.74 -1.41 -22.69
C GLU A 295 -0.61 -0.89 -22.19
N ALA A 296 -1.64 -1.76 -22.17
CA ALA A 296 -2.92 -1.43 -21.56
C ALA A 296 -2.76 -1.15 -20.05
N GLY A 297 -1.94 -1.92 -19.35
CA GLY A 297 -1.60 -1.66 -17.94
C GLY A 297 -0.91 -0.32 -17.73
N ILE A 298 0.03 0.05 -18.59
CA ILE A 298 0.71 1.36 -18.54
C ILE A 298 -0.28 2.51 -18.82
N ALA A 299 -1.24 2.29 -19.72
CA ALA A 299 -2.26 3.28 -20.07
C ALA A 299 -3.25 3.58 -18.92
N VAL A 300 -3.31 2.73 -17.89
CA VAL A 300 -4.08 3.01 -16.66
C VAL A 300 -3.52 4.24 -15.91
N GLY A 301 -2.23 4.54 -16.06
CA GLY A 301 -1.55 5.68 -15.43
C GLY A 301 -0.64 5.29 -14.26
N GLU A 302 -0.38 6.26 -13.37
CA GLU A 302 0.49 6.07 -12.20
C GLU A 302 -0.14 5.04 -11.24
N SER A 303 0.61 4.00 -10.90
CA SER A 303 0.18 2.92 -10.01
C SER A 303 1.38 2.28 -9.31
N ALA A 304 1.11 1.46 -8.30
CA ALA A 304 2.16 0.67 -7.64
C ALA A 304 2.89 -0.30 -8.58
N TYR A 305 2.31 -0.61 -9.74
CA TYR A 305 2.87 -1.51 -10.75
C TYR A 305 3.53 -0.74 -11.92
N SER A 306 3.61 0.59 -11.86
CA SER A 306 4.13 1.39 -12.97
C SER A 306 5.59 1.08 -13.30
N GLN A 307 6.41 0.75 -12.29
CA GLN A 307 7.79 0.34 -12.51
C GLN A 307 7.86 -1.05 -13.17
N GLU A 308 7.15 -2.03 -12.60
CA GLU A 308 7.10 -3.41 -13.08
C GLU A 308 6.55 -3.51 -14.49
N LEU A 309 5.47 -2.79 -14.80
CA LEU A 309 4.86 -2.76 -16.13
C LEU A 309 5.84 -2.22 -17.19
N LYS A 310 6.53 -1.11 -16.89
CA LYS A 310 7.54 -0.53 -17.79
C LYS A 310 8.71 -1.49 -17.99
N TYR A 311 9.18 -2.12 -16.91
CA TYR A 311 10.26 -3.10 -16.97
C TYR A 311 9.85 -4.34 -17.79
N ASN A 312 8.69 -4.93 -17.50
CA ASN A 312 8.18 -6.11 -18.20
C ASN A 312 7.92 -5.83 -19.68
N ARG A 313 7.48 -4.62 -20.05
CA ARG A 313 7.35 -4.21 -21.45
C ARG A 313 8.69 -4.24 -22.19
N ILE A 314 9.79 -3.88 -21.52
CA ILE A 314 11.14 -3.97 -22.11
C ILE A 314 11.49 -5.43 -22.37
N ILE A 315 11.33 -6.29 -21.37
CA ILE A 315 11.62 -7.72 -21.47
C ILE A 315 10.80 -8.38 -22.61
N VAL A 316 9.52 -8.03 -22.75
CA VAL A 316 8.69 -8.56 -23.84
C VAL A 316 9.17 -8.08 -25.21
N ASN A 317 9.65 -6.85 -25.34
CA ASN A 317 10.26 -6.38 -26.58
C ASN A 317 11.53 -7.17 -26.94
N GLU A 318 12.31 -7.61 -25.96
CA GLU A 318 13.46 -8.49 -26.20
C GLU A 318 13.04 -9.87 -26.70
N TYR A 319 12.02 -10.47 -26.09
CA TYR A 319 11.46 -11.75 -26.57
C TYR A 319 10.90 -11.65 -28.00
N LEU A 320 10.36 -10.50 -28.39
CA LEU A 320 9.93 -10.21 -29.75
C LEU A 320 11.08 -9.94 -30.73
N GLY A 321 12.33 -9.81 -30.25
CA GLY A 321 13.49 -9.44 -31.05
C GLY A 321 13.59 -7.95 -31.37
N ASN A 322 12.76 -7.11 -30.75
CA ASN A 322 12.73 -5.66 -30.92
C ASN A 322 13.83 -4.97 -30.09
N PHE A 323 15.09 -5.39 -30.21
CA PHE A 323 16.20 -4.95 -29.36
C PHE A 323 16.41 -3.43 -29.39
N SER A 324 16.27 -2.78 -30.55
CA SER A 324 16.37 -1.32 -30.67
C SER A 324 15.31 -0.59 -29.85
N GLN A 325 14.08 -1.11 -29.81
CA GLN A 325 13.00 -0.55 -29.02
C GLN A 325 13.20 -0.85 -27.53
N ALA A 326 13.58 -2.08 -27.18
CA ALA A 326 13.90 -2.47 -25.81
C ALA A 326 14.99 -1.57 -25.21
N LYS A 327 16.06 -1.32 -25.96
CA LYS A 327 17.15 -0.40 -25.59
C LYS A 327 16.65 1.01 -25.31
N LYS A 328 15.87 1.60 -26.22
CA LYS A 328 15.29 2.93 -26.03
C LYS A 328 14.41 3.00 -24.78
N LEU A 329 13.55 2.00 -24.59
CA LEU A 329 12.67 1.92 -23.42
C LEU A 329 13.45 1.76 -22.12
N MET A 330 14.57 1.03 -22.13
CA MET A 330 15.45 0.87 -20.98
C MET A 330 16.16 2.18 -20.61
N GLU A 331 16.55 3.00 -21.60
CA GLU A 331 17.11 4.35 -21.36
C GLU A 331 16.10 5.25 -20.65
N GLU A 332 14.86 5.28 -21.14
CA GLU A 332 13.75 6.02 -20.51
C GLU A 332 13.46 5.49 -19.10
N TYR A 333 13.49 4.17 -18.90
CA TYR A 333 13.28 3.55 -17.60
C TYR A 333 14.34 3.96 -16.57
N LEU A 334 15.62 3.92 -16.95
CA LEU A 334 16.73 4.26 -16.04
C LEU A 334 16.82 5.76 -15.73
N GLN A 335 16.21 6.63 -16.54
CA GLN A 335 16.05 8.04 -16.17
C GLN A 335 15.07 8.22 -15.00
N ILE A 336 14.06 7.36 -14.90
CA ILE A 336 13.02 7.40 -13.86
C ILE A 336 13.44 6.58 -12.62
N TYR A 337 14.07 5.42 -12.83
CA TYR A 337 14.49 4.49 -11.79
C TYR A 337 16.01 4.26 -11.83
N PRO A 338 16.83 5.29 -11.54
CA PRO A 338 18.27 5.24 -11.71
C PRO A 338 18.98 4.28 -10.76
N ASP A 339 18.31 3.75 -9.74
CA ASP A 339 18.90 2.84 -8.74
C ASP A 339 18.56 1.36 -8.97
N ASP A 340 17.77 1.04 -9.99
CA ASP A 340 17.42 -0.34 -10.30
C ASP A 340 18.63 -1.11 -10.86
N ALA A 341 19.29 -1.87 -9.97
CA ALA A 341 20.46 -2.67 -10.31
C ALA A 341 20.18 -3.79 -11.33
N LYS A 342 18.94 -4.30 -11.39
CA LYS A 342 18.55 -5.32 -12.37
C LYS A 342 18.47 -4.68 -13.76
N ALA A 343 17.82 -3.53 -13.86
CA ALA A 343 17.70 -2.78 -15.11
C ALA A 343 19.06 -2.30 -15.64
N LYS A 344 19.99 -1.87 -14.78
CA LYS A 344 21.35 -1.51 -15.20
C LYS A 344 22.09 -2.67 -15.88
N ARG A 345 22.03 -3.87 -15.30
CA ARG A 345 22.65 -5.07 -15.90
C ARG A 345 22.01 -5.43 -17.24
N GLU A 346 20.69 -5.34 -17.31
CA GLU A 346 19.96 -5.59 -18.56
C GLU A 346 20.32 -4.57 -19.65
N TYR A 347 20.48 -3.30 -19.27
CA TYR A 347 20.88 -2.25 -20.19
C TYR A 347 22.27 -2.52 -20.79
N GLU A 348 23.24 -3.00 -20.01
CA GLU A 348 24.55 -3.41 -20.51
C GLU A 348 24.45 -4.52 -21.57
N PHE A 349 23.58 -5.52 -21.34
CA PHE A 349 23.30 -6.56 -22.32
C PHE A 349 22.72 -5.98 -23.62
N LEU A 350 21.73 -5.09 -23.51
CA LEU A 350 21.08 -4.43 -24.64
C LEU A 350 22.03 -3.52 -25.45
N GLN A 351 23.17 -3.07 -24.89
CA GLN A 351 24.18 -2.34 -25.67
C GLN A 351 24.91 -3.24 -26.69
N THR A 352 24.90 -4.55 -26.48
CA THR A 352 25.65 -5.52 -27.30
C THR A 352 24.82 -6.15 -28.42
N ARG A 353 23.51 -5.87 -28.44
CA ARG A 353 22.54 -6.32 -29.45
C ARG A 353 22.23 -5.18 -30.40
#